data_AF-A0A6J4XH49-F1
#
_entry.id   AF-A0A6J4XH49-F1
#
_cell.length_a   1.000
_cell.length_b   1.000
_cell.length_c   1.000
_cell.angle_alpha   90.00
_cell.angle_beta   90.00
_cell.angle_gamma   90.00
#
_symmetry.space_group_name_H-M   'P 1'
#
loop_
_entity.id
_entity.type
_entity.pdbx_description
1 polymer ?
#
loop_
_entity_poly.entity_id
_entity_poly.type
_entity_poly.pdbx_seq_one_letter_code
_entity_poly.pdbx_strand_id
1 'polypeptide(L)'
;MYEFVTGPLVWLSFAVFFVGLIVRTVFYIRGLDWKLDRVTYSVNTSFGVRGAVRSILFWLFPYGTRSWRNNPWFTLWVFMMHIGLLLTPVFLLGHSVLMRERLGFGLWSLPEGMADILTILVIVAVIFLTLRRIALPEVRLITTAYDYLLLVIAVAPFVTGYIASHGTADYSFWIITHVLCGEIFLIAIPLTKLSHFVLFFLSRAQLGMDYGIKRGGMKNKGIAW
;
A
#
# COMPACT_ATOMS: atom_id res chain seq x y z
N MET A 1 -30.25 1.93 -2.38
CA MET A 1 -29.01 1.30 -1.86
C MET A 1 -27.77 1.89 -2.53
N TYR A 2 -27.64 1.84 -3.86
CA TYR A 2 -26.50 2.42 -4.59
C TYR A 2 -26.19 3.89 -4.22
N GLU A 3 -27.19 4.77 -4.15
CA GLU A 3 -26.99 6.19 -3.76
C GLU A 3 -26.50 6.38 -2.32
N PHE A 4 -26.87 5.48 -1.40
CA PHE A 4 -26.43 5.54 -0.01
C PHE A 4 -24.95 5.13 0.10
N VAL A 5 -24.59 4.03 -0.57
CA VAL A 5 -23.22 3.53 -0.61
C VAL A 5 -22.33 4.58 -1.32
N THR A 6 -22.67 4.98 -2.54
CA THR A 6 -21.88 5.97 -3.31
C THR A 6 -21.96 7.42 -2.81
N GLY A 7 -22.74 7.68 -1.77
CA GLY A 7 -22.95 9.01 -1.18
C GLY A 7 -22.40 9.08 0.26
N PRO A 8 -23.26 9.09 1.30
CA PRO A 8 -22.83 9.24 2.68
C PRO A 8 -21.75 8.25 3.15
N LEU A 9 -21.83 6.99 2.70
CA LEU A 9 -20.94 5.93 3.19
C LEU A 9 -19.52 6.04 2.61
N VAL A 10 -19.38 6.39 1.33
CA VAL A 10 -18.09 6.74 0.72
C VAL A 10 -17.43 7.92 1.44
N TRP A 11 -18.18 8.98 1.77
CA TRP A 11 -17.64 10.13 2.50
C TRP A 11 -17.15 9.76 3.91
N LEU A 12 -17.91 8.93 4.62
CA LEU A 12 -17.49 8.39 5.91
C LEU A 12 -16.20 7.56 5.76
N SER A 13 -16.12 6.71 4.74
CA SER A 13 -14.96 5.87 4.47
C SER A 13 -13.72 6.71 4.18
N PHE A 14 -13.85 7.77 3.38
CA PHE A 14 -12.77 8.74 3.15
C PHE A 14 -12.37 9.49 4.42
N ALA A 15 -13.34 9.93 5.23
CA ALA A 15 -13.05 10.60 6.48
C ALA A 15 -12.23 9.69 7.42
N VAL A 16 -12.64 8.43 7.59
CA VAL A 16 -11.90 7.43 8.39
C VAL A 16 -10.52 7.18 7.79
N PHE A 17 -10.41 7.05 6.47
CA PHE A 17 -9.14 6.86 5.78
C PHE A 17 -8.16 8.02 6.05
N PHE A 18 -8.53 9.26 5.73
CA PHE A 18 -7.63 10.40 5.87
C PHE A 18 -7.33 10.73 7.34
N VAL A 19 -8.35 10.81 8.20
CA VAL A 19 -8.14 11.10 9.63
C VAL A 19 -7.34 9.98 10.29
N GLY A 20 -7.64 8.72 9.96
CA GLY A 20 -6.92 7.56 10.49
C GLY A 20 -5.44 7.56 10.09
N LEU A 21 -5.11 7.92 8.84
CA LEU A 21 -3.72 8.06 8.40
C LEU A 21 -2.97 9.19 9.12
N ILE A 22 -3.63 10.34 9.34
CA ILE A 22 -3.06 11.45 10.12
C ILE A 22 -2.80 10.99 11.55
N VAL A 23 -3.77 10.36 12.20
CA VAL A 23 -3.64 9.86 13.59
C VAL A 23 -2.51 8.83 13.69
N ARG A 24 -2.41 7.88 12.76
CA ARG A 24 -1.30 6.91 12.71
C ARG A 24 0.06 7.59 12.56
N THR A 25 0.14 8.61 11.71
CA THR A 25 1.37 9.39 11.50
C THR A 25 1.77 10.13 12.77
N VAL A 26 0.83 10.82 13.41
CA VAL A 26 1.07 11.56 14.67
C VAL A 26 1.49 10.61 15.79
N PHE A 27 0.80 9.47 15.96
CA PHE A 27 1.18 8.49 16.97
C PHE A 27 2.53 7.84 16.71
N TYR A 28 2.87 7.56 15.45
CA TYR A 28 4.20 7.06 15.10
C TYR A 28 5.27 8.08 15.52
N ILE A 29 5.11 9.35 15.13
CA ILE A 29 6.09 10.40 15.44
C ILE A 29 6.20 10.65 16.95
N ARG A 30 5.07 10.69 17.67
CA ARG A 30 5.05 10.88 19.13
C ARG A 30 5.55 9.67 19.92
N GLY A 31 5.41 8.47 19.35
CA GLY A 31 5.89 7.22 19.94
C GLY A 31 7.40 6.99 19.78
N LEU A 32 8.09 7.82 19.01
CA LEU A 32 9.55 7.78 18.89
C LEU A 32 10.17 8.25 20.20
N ASP A 33 10.59 7.30 21.05
CA ASP A 33 11.35 7.64 22.24
C ASP A 33 12.80 7.97 21.86
N TRP A 34 13.06 9.28 21.76
CA TRP A 34 14.37 9.89 21.55
C TRP A 34 15.43 9.47 22.59
N LYS A 35 15.03 8.89 23.73
CA LYS A 35 15.95 8.37 24.74
C LYS A 35 16.45 6.95 24.43
N LEU A 36 15.71 6.16 23.67
CA LEU A 36 16.06 4.76 23.35
C LEU A 36 17.15 4.66 22.28
N ASP A 37 17.24 5.63 21.37
CA ASP A 37 18.33 5.71 20.40
C ASP A 37 18.93 7.12 20.41
N ARG A 38 20.12 7.28 21.00
CA ARG A 38 20.83 8.58 21.11
C ARG A 38 21.30 9.08 19.75
N VAL A 39 20.40 9.34 18.82
CA VAL A 39 20.67 9.81 17.47
C VAL A 39 20.53 11.31 17.49
N THR A 40 21.58 12.02 17.08
CA THR A 40 21.61 13.48 17.05
C THR A 40 20.90 14.00 15.81
N TYR A 41 19.59 13.75 15.70
CA TYR A 41 18.80 14.13 14.53
C TYR A 41 18.87 15.63 14.24
N SER A 42 18.89 16.47 15.29
CA SER A 42 18.95 17.94 15.18
C SER A 42 20.32 18.48 14.75
N VAL A 43 21.41 17.80 15.11
CA VAL A 43 22.78 18.26 14.81
C VAL A 43 23.21 17.75 13.44
N ASN A 44 22.89 16.50 13.11
CA ASN A 44 23.32 15.82 11.88
C ASN A 44 22.17 15.66 10.87
N THR A 45 21.30 16.68 10.78
CA THR A 45 20.10 16.69 9.94
C THR A 45 20.40 16.33 8.48
N SER A 46 21.45 16.90 7.90
CA SER A 46 21.83 16.67 6.49
C SER A 46 22.14 15.19 6.21
N PHE A 47 22.91 14.54 7.08
CA PHE A 47 23.22 13.11 6.96
C PHE A 47 21.99 12.23 7.20
N GLY A 48 21.15 12.63 8.16
CA GLY A 48 19.87 11.97 8.43
C GLY A 48 18.95 11.98 7.22
N VAL A 49 18.62 13.17 6.70
CA VAL A 49 17.72 13.34 5.55
C VAL A 49 18.25 12.60 4.32
N ARG A 50 19.56 12.68 4.05
CA ARG A 50 20.17 11.93 2.93
C ARG A 50 20.02 10.42 3.10
N GLY A 51 20.20 9.91 4.33
CA GLY A 51 19.99 8.51 4.67
C GLY A 51 18.52 8.09 4.54
N ALA A 52 17.59 8.94 4.97
CA ALA A 52 16.15 8.74 4.88
C ALA A 52 15.70 8.57 3.42
N VAL A 53 16.04 9.55 2.57
CA VAL A 53 15.70 9.56 1.14
C VAL A 53 16.31 8.35 0.45
N ARG A 54 17.59 8.07 0.70
CA ARG A 54 18.25 6.89 0.13
C ARG A 54 17.54 5.60 0.54
N SER A 55 17.21 5.45 1.82
CA SER A 55 16.50 4.25 2.27
C SER A 55 15.12 4.12 1.62
N ILE A 56 14.37 5.21 1.45
CA ILE A 56 13.04 5.14 0.82
C ILE A 56 13.20 4.70 -0.65
N LEU A 57 14.08 5.35 -1.40
CA LEU A 57 14.28 5.06 -2.82
C LEU A 57 14.71 3.61 -3.05
N PHE A 58 15.73 3.13 -2.31
CA PHE A 58 16.22 1.76 -2.46
C PHE A 58 15.17 0.68 -2.15
N TRP A 59 14.20 0.98 -1.29
CA TRP A 59 13.10 0.06 -0.98
C TRP A 59 11.91 0.20 -1.92
N LEU A 60 11.77 1.35 -2.60
CA LEU A 60 10.72 1.61 -3.59
C LEU A 60 11.06 1.06 -4.98
N PHE A 61 12.33 0.79 -5.28
CA PHE A 61 12.73 0.15 -6.54
C PHE A 61 12.90 -1.36 -6.37
N PRO A 62 12.32 -2.19 -7.27
CA PRO A 62 12.47 -3.64 -7.21
C PRO A 62 13.95 -3.99 -7.34
N TYR A 63 14.40 -4.97 -6.54
CA TYR A 63 15.80 -5.39 -6.47
C TYR A 63 16.79 -4.30 -6.05
N GLY A 64 16.31 -3.16 -5.55
CA GLY A 64 17.17 -2.09 -5.05
C GLY A 64 18.04 -2.55 -3.88
N THR A 65 17.45 -3.24 -2.91
CA THR A 65 18.15 -3.75 -1.71
C THR A 65 18.61 -5.18 -1.85
N ARG A 66 19.61 -5.55 -1.03
CA ARG A 66 20.06 -6.94 -0.91
C ARG A 66 18.93 -7.88 -0.47
N SER A 67 18.03 -7.41 0.40
CA SER A 67 16.87 -8.20 0.86
C SER A 67 15.95 -8.59 -0.31
N TRP A 68 15.68 -7.64 -1.22
CA TRP A 68 14.91 -7.90 -2.43
C TRP A 68 15.63 -8.87 -3.37
N ARG A 69 16.94 -8.68 -3.58
CA ARG A 69 17.75 -9.57 -4.43
C ARG A 69 17.82 -11.00 -3.91
N ASN A 70 17.86 -11.19 -2.58
CA ASN A 70 17.89 -12.51 -1.96
C ASN A 70 16.54 -13.25 -2.08
N ASN A 71 15.43 -12.54 -2.32
CA ASN A 71 14.10 -13.11 -2.44
C ASN A 71 13.43 -12.65 -3.75
N PRO A 72 13.95 -13.05 -4.92
CA PRO A 72 13.58 -12.44 -6.19
C PRO A 72 12.12 -12.69 -6.57
N TRP A 73 11.61 -13.90 -6.36
CA TRP A 73 10.21 -14.22 -6.66
C TRP A 73 9.22 -13.49 -5.75
N PHE A 74 9.55 -13.36 -4.47
CA PHE A 74 8.74 -12.57 -3.54
C PHE A 74 8.72 -11.09 -3.94
N THR A 75 9.89 -10.55 -4.30
CA THR A 75 10.02 -9.18 -4.81
C THR A 75 9.14 -8.97 -6.03
N LEU A 76 9.25 -9.83 -7.03
CA LEU A 76 8.46 -9.75 -8.26
C LEU A 76 6.96 -9.64 -7.95
N TRP A 77 6.41 -10.59 -7.18
CA TRP A 77 4.97 -10.61 -6.88
C TRP A 77 4.51 -9.45 -6.00
N VAL A 78 5.31 -9.03 -5.02
CA VAL A 78 4.98 -7.86 -4.18
C VAL A 78 4.92 -6.60 -5.04
N PHE A 79 5.90 -6.37 -5.90
CA PHE A 79 5.92 -5.17 -6.75
C PHE A 79 4.81 -5.19 -7.79
N MET A 80 4.59 -6.32 -8.45
CA MET A 80 3.46 -6.55 -9.34
C MET A 80 2.12 -6.21 -8.67
N MET A 81 1.89 -6.77 -7.48
CA MET A 81 0.70 -6.49 -6.68
C MET A 81 0.57 -5.01 -6.35
N HIS A 82 1.62 -4.34 -5.86
CA HIS A 82 1.52 -2.93 -5.46
C HIS A 82 1.36 -1.98 -6.64
N ILE A 83 2.02 -2.26 -7.77
CA ILE A 83 1.87 -1.46 -8.99
C ILE A 83 0.42 -1.51 -9.47
N GLY A 84 -0.17 -2.71 -9.60
CA GLY A 84 -1.59 -2.82 -9.98
C GLY A 84 -2.52 -2.26 -8.90
N LEU A 85 -2.24 -2.52 -7.62
CA LEU A 85 -3.04 -2.03 -6.48
C LEU A 85 -3.12 -0.50 -6.44
N LEU A 86 -2.05 0.20 -6.83
CA LEU A 86 -1.99 1.67 -6.82
C LEU A 86 -2.43 2.28 -8.15
N LEU A 87 -1.94 1.76 -9.29
CA LEU A 87 -2.23 2.35 -10.59
C LEU A 87 -3.66 2.11 -11.03
N THR A 88 -4.17 0.89 -10.89
CA THR A 88 -5.51 0.54 -11.38
C THR A 88 -6.59 1.44 -10.78
N PRO A 89 -6.78 1.53 -9.45
CA PRO A 89 -7.86 2.35 -8.92
C PRO A 89 -7.65 3.86 -9.15
N VAL A 90 -6.42 4.36 -9.26
CA VAL A 90 -6.19 5.79 -9.49
C VAL A 90 -6.49 6.19 -10.93
N PHE A 91 -6.17 5.33 -11.89
CA PHE A 91 -6.26 5.64 -13.32
C PHE A 91 -7.33 4.82 -14.07
N LEU A 92 -8.25 4.17 -13.37
CA LEU A 92 -9.37 3.47 -14.00
C LEU A 92 -10.36 4.50 -14.57
N LEU A 93 -10.87 4.24 -15.78
CA LEU A 93 -11.88 5.10 -16.43
C LEU A 93 -13.11 5.31 -15.54
N GLY A 94 -13.65 4.25 -14.95
CA GLY A 94 -14.82 4.33 -14.07
C GLY A 94 -14.61 5.26 -12.87
N HIS A 95 -13.42 5.26 -12.27
CA HIS A 95 -13.10 6.16 -11.17
C HIS A 95 -12.86 7.60 -11.64
N SER A 96 -12.26 7.80 -12.81
CA SER A 96 -12.10 9.14 -13.38
C SER A 96 -13.45 9.78 -13.72
N VAL A 97 -14.40 9.00 -14.25
CA VAL A 97 -15.78 9.46 -14.48
C VAL A 97 -16.46 9.82 -13.15
N LEU A 98 -16.37 8.97 -12.13
CA LEU A 98 -16.91 9.25 -10.80
C LEU A 98 -16.33 10.53 -10.19
N MET A 99 -15.01 10.74 -10.32
CA MET A 99 -14.35 11.96 -9.86
C MET A 99 -14.88 13.19 -10.62
N ARG A 100 -15.10 13.08 -11.93
CA ARG A 100 -15.61 14.18 -12.74
C ARG A 100 -17.03 14.57 -12.33
N GLU A 101 -17.88 13.59 -12.03
CA GLU A 101 -19.26 13.80 -11.59
C GLU A 101 -19.34 14.40 -10.18
N ARG A 102 -18.45 14.01 -9.26
CA ARG A 102 -18.53 14.41 -7.84
C ARG A 102 -17.64 15.59 -7.47
N LEU A 103 -16.48 15.71 -8.10
CA LEU A 103 -15.44 16.71 -7.79
C LEU A 103 -15.20 17.71 -8.94
N GLY A 104 -15.80 17.49 -10.11
CA GLY A 104 -15.70 18.38 -11.26
C GLY A 104 -14.42 18.25 -12.09
N PHE A 105 -13.50 17.35 -11.72
CA PHE A 105 -12.27 17.06 -12.46
C PHE A 105 -12.05 15.55 -12.58
N GLY A 106 -11.35 15.13 -13.64
CA GLY A 106 -10.98 13.73 -13.88
C GLY A 106 -9.47 13.58 -14.07
N LEU A 107 -8.98 12.36 -13.87
CA LEU A 107 -7.60 11.98 -14.14
C LEU A 107 -7.48 11.32 -15.52
N TRP A 108 -6.27 11.34 -16.09
CA TRP A 108 -5.95 10.54 -17.26
C TRP A 108 -6.26 9.05 -16.96
N SER A 109 -6.90 8.36 -17.89
CA SER A 109 -7.35 6.98 -17.67
C SER A 109 -6.50 5.99 -18.49
N LEU A 110 -6.19 4.84 -17.89
CA LEU A 110 -5.51 3.74 -18.55
C LEU A 110 -6.42 3.13 -19.64
N PRO A 111 -5.83 2.58 -20.72
CA PRO A 111 -6.58 1.74 -21.65
C PRO A 111 -7.21 0.54 -20.91
N GLU A 112 -8.44 0.18 -21.27
CA GLU A 112 -9.21 -0.89 -20.58
C GLU A 112 -8.42 -2.20 -20.48
N GLY A 113 -7.84 -2.67 -21.60
CA GLY A 113 -7.04 -3.90 -21.58
C GLY A 113 -5.82 -3.84 -20.65
N MET A 114 -5.22 -2.66 -20.44
CA MET A 114 -4.13 -2.49 -19.47
C MET A 114 -4.65 -2.57 -18.03
N ALA A 115 -5.80 -1.96 -17.75
CA ALA A 115 -6.44 -2.02 -16.45
C ALA A 115 -6.84 -3.47 -16.09
N ASP A 116 -7.32 -4.24 -17.07
CA ASP A 116 -7.64 -5.66 -16.91
C ASP A 116 -6.39 -6.50 -16.64
N ILE A 117 -5.31 -6.30 -17.40
CA ILE A 117 -4.02 -6.97 -17.16
C ILE A 117 -3.53 -6.69 -15.75
N LEU A 118 -3.52 -5.43 -15.31
CA LEU A 118 -3.07 -5.05 -13.97
C LEU A 118 -3.96 -5.68 -12.89
N THR A 119 -5.27 -5.74 -13.10
CA THR A 119 -6.24 -6.34 -12.18
C THR A 119 -6.01 -7.84 -12.03
N ILE A 120 -5.88 -8.56 -13.14
CA ILE A 120 -5.58 -9.99 -13.15
C ILE A 120 -4.24 -10.24 -12.47
N LEU A 121 -3.23 -9.41 -12.75
CA LEU A 121 -1.91 -9.53 -12.17
C LEU A 121 -1.91 -9.31 -10.64
N VAL A 122 -2.75 -8.40 -10.12
CA VAL A 122 -2.96 -8.26 -8.65
C VAL A 122 -3.54 -9.55 -8.07
N ILE A 123 -4.57 -10.12 -8.69
CA ILE A 123 -5.22 -11.35 -8.23
C ILE A 123 -4.23 -12.51 -8.22
N VAL A 124 -3.49 -12.71 -9.31
CA VAL A 124 -2.46 -13.76 -9.45
C VAL A 124 -1.35 -13.56 -8.43
N ALA A 125 -0.87 -12.32 -8.24
CA ALA A 125 0.16 -12.03 -7.25
C ALA A 125 -0.29 -12.36 -5.81
N VAL A 126 -1.54 -12.03 -5.45
CA VAL A 126 -2.11 -12.39 -4.14
C VAL A 126 -2.18 -13.90 -3.95
N ILE A 127 -2.54 -14.66 -4.99
CA ILE A 127 -2.52 -16.14 -4.94
C ILE A 127 -1.10 -16.63 -4.65
N PHE A 128 -0.08 -16.19 -5.38
CA PHE A 128 1.30 -16.62 -5.13
C PHE A 128 1.84 -16.19 -3.77
N LEU A 129 1.49 -15.00 -3.29
CA LEU A 129 1.88 -14.54 -1.95
C LEU A 129 1.19 -15.35 -0.85
N THR A 130 -0.06 -15.78 -1.08
CA THR A 130 -0.80 -16.67 -0.19
C THR A 130 -0.18 -18.06 -0.17
N LEU A 131 0.11 -18.63 -1.35
CA LEU A 131 0.82 -19.90 -1.48
C LEU A 131 2.18 -19.86 -0.79
N ARG A 132 2.93 -18.76 -0.91
CA ARG A 132 4.20 -18.57 -0.19
C ARG A 132 4.03 -18.65 1.32
N ARG A 133 2.97 -18.03 1.88
CA ARG A 133 2.67 -18.10 3.33
C ARG A 133 2.35 -19.52 3.79
N ILE A 134 1.74 -20.33 2.94
CA ILE A 134 1.40 -21.72 3.24
C ILE A 134 2.62 -22.63 3.06
N ALA A 135 3.38 -22.46 1.97
CA ALA A 135 4.48 -23.35 1.63
C ALA A 135 5.71 -23.16 2.53
N LEU A 136 6.15 -21.91 2.76
CA LEU A 136 7.40 -21.62 3.49
C LEU A 136 7.18 -21.65 5.01
N PRO A 137 7.84 -22.56 5.77
CA PRO A 137 7.69 -22.67 7.21
C PRO A 137 7.98 -21.36 7.96
N GLU A 138 8.99 -20.61 7.51
CA GLU A 138 9.45 -19.38 8.14
C GLU A 138 8.37 -18.29 8.12
N VAL A 139 7.56 -18.29 7.05
CA VAL A 139 6.46 -17.34 6.87
C VAL A 139 5.20 -17.84 7.57
N ARG A 140 4.96 -19.16 7.51
CA ARG A 140 3.78 -19.80 8.11
C ARG A 140 3.76 -19.63 9.62
N LEU A 141 4.91 -19.77 10.29
CA LEU A 141 5.05 -19.64 11.74
C LEU A 141 4.61 -18.28 12.28
N ILE A 142 4.77 -17.22 11.49
CA ILE A 142 4.40 -15.84 11.86
C ILE A 142 3.08 -15.38 11.21
N THR A 143 2.44 -16.24 10.41
CA THR A 143 1.19 -15.91 9.71
C THR A 143 0.00 -16.24 10.60
N THR A 144 -0.93 -15.29 10.70
CA THR A 144 -2.18 -15.42 11.46
C THR A 144 -3.39 -15.38 10.52
N ALA A 145 -4.56 -15.84 10.98
CA ALA A 145 -5.81 -15.73 10.21
C ALA A 145 -6.11 -14.28 9.80
N TYR A 146 -5.70 -13.32 10.63
CA TYR A 146 -5.78 -11.90 10.35
C TYR A 146 -4.98 -11.47 9.11
N ASP A 147 -3.83 -12.09 8.83
CA ASP A 147 -3.04 -11.76 7.62
C ASP A 147 -3.76 -12.20 6.33
N TYR A 148 -4.45 -13.35 6.35
CA TYR A 148 -5.27 -13.81 5.23
C TYR A 148 -6.50 -12.92 5.03
N LEU A 149 -7.16 -12.51 6.12
CA LEU A 149 -8.28 -11.58 6.05
C LEU A 149 -7.88 -10.26 5.36
N LEU A 150 -6.72 -9.70 5.69
CA LEU A 150 -6.25 -8.47 5.05
C LEU A 150 -5.91 -8.65 3.57
N LEU A 151 -5.41 -9.82 3.16
CA LEU A 151 -5.21 -10.14 1.73
C LEU A 151 -6.55 -10.21 0.99
N VAL A 152 -7.56 -10.84 1.60
CA VAL A 152 -8.91 -10.90 1.03
C VAL A 152 -9.51 -9.50 0.89
N ILE A 153 -9.43 -8.67 1.94
CA ILE A 153 -9.92 -7.29 1.90
C ILE A 153 -9.22 -6.47 0.81
N ALA A 154 -7.90 -6.64 0.64
CA ALA A 154 -7.15 -5.92 -0.38
C ALA A 154 -7.49 -6.34 -1.82
N VAL A 155 -7.76 -7.63 -2.06
CA VAL A 155 -8.06 -8.15 -3.41
C VAL A 155 -9.55 -8.10 -3.77
N ALA A 156 -10.45 -8.03 -2.79
CA ALA A 156 -11.90 -8.06 -3.01
C ALA A 156 -12.41 -6.95 -3.96
N PRO A 157 -11.97 -5.68 -3.88
CA PRO A 157 -12.36 -4.65 -4.84
C PRO A 157 -11.94 -4.99 -6.27
N PHE A 158 -10.80 -5.64 -6.46
CA PHE A 158 -10.28 -6.01 -7.78
C PHE A 158 -11.13 -7.12 -8.40
N VAL A 159 -11.45 -8.17 -7.62
CA VAL A 159 -12.29 -9.27 -8.09
C VAL A 159 -13.69 -8.76 -8.43
N THR A 160 -14.33 -8.04 -7.53
CA THR A 160 -15.69 -7.53 -7.71
C THR A 160 -15.80 -6.48 -8.83
N GLY A 161 -14.79 -5.61 -8.95
CA GLY A 161 -14.73 -4.59 -10.01
C GLY A 161 -14.51 -5.20 -11.39
N TYR A 162 -13.63 -6.21 -11.49
CA TYR A 162 -13.39 -6.95 -12.73
C TYR A 162 -14.64 -7.69 -13.21
N ILE A 163 -15.38 -8.31 -12.29
CA ILE A 163 -16.65 -8.99 -12.60
C ILE A 163 -17.71 -7.99 -13.05
N ALA A 164 -17.76 -6.80 -12.43
CA ALA A 164 -18.67 -5.73 -12.83
C ALA A 164 -18.34 -5.19 -14.24
N SER A 165 -17.07 -5.04 -14.60
CA SER A 165 -16.68 -4.49 -15.90
C SER A 165 -16.94 -5.43 -17.08
N HIS A 166 -16.91 -6.74 -16.87
CA HIS A 166 -17.05 -7.76 -17.93
C HIS A 166 -18.50 -8.20 -18.21
N GLY A 167 -19.50 -7.43 -17.76
CA GLY A 167 -20.89 -7.61 -18.19
C GLY A 167 -21.55 -8.90 -17.71
N THR A 168 -21.34 -9.27 -16.45
CA THR A 168 -22.03 -10.42 -15.83
C THR A 168 -23.52 -10.17 -15.60
N ALA A 169 -24.29 -11.26 -15.43
CA ALA A 169 -25.66 -11.17 -14.92
C ALA A 169 -25.65 -10.43 -13.56
N ASP A 170 -26.58 -9.48 -13.39
CA ASP A 170 -26.70 -8.60 -12.22
C ASP A 170 -25.56 -7.58 -12.01
N TYR A 171 -25.24 -6.78 -13.03
CA TYR A 171 -24.31 -5.64 -12.92
C TYR A 171 -24.55 -4.77 -11.67
N SER A 172 -25.82 -4.48 -11.34
CA SER A 172 -26.18 -3.68 -10.17
C SER A 172 -25.71 -4.29 -8.85
N PHE A 173 -25.71 -5.62 -8.73
CA PHE A 173 -25.21 -6.31 -7.54
C PHE A 173 -23.68 -6.20 -7.45
N TRP A 174 -22.98 -6.44 -8.55
CA TRP A 174 -21.52 -6.43 -8.57
C TRP A 174 -20.94 -5.03 -8.35
N ILE A 175 -21.55 -3.98 -8.92
CA ILE A 175 -21.08 -2.62 -8.68
C ILE A 175 -21.30 -2.18 -7.23
N ILE A 176 -22.45 -2.52 -6.62
CA ILE A 176 -22.68 -2.25 -5.20
C ILE A 176 -21.66 -3.00 -4.34
N THR A 177 -21.43 -4.28 -4.64
CA THR A 177 -20.45 -5.11 -3.93
C THR A 177 -19.04 -4.54 -4.07
N HIS A 178 -18.65 -4.09 -5.28
CA HIS A 178 -17.36 -3.44 -5.52
C HIS A 178 -17.17 -2.20 -4.67
N VAL A 179 -18.18 -1.31 -4.63
CA VAL A 179 -18.11 -0.08 -3.83
C VAL A 179 -18.00 -0.43 -2.34
N LEU A 180 -18.79 -1.36 -1.82
CA LEU A 180 -18.71 -1.82 -0.42
C LEU A 180 -17.33 -2.43 -0.09
N CYS A 181 -16.78 -3.25 -0.98
CA CYS A 181 -15.43 -3.78 -0.82
C CYS A 181 -14.38 -2.66 -0.79
N GLY A 182 -14.53 -1.65 -1.66
CA GLY A 182 -13.67 -0.47 -1.70
C GLY A 182 -13.73 0.35 -0.41
N GLU A 183 -14.92 0.60 0.12
CA GLU A 183 -15.14 1.29 1.40
C GLU A 183 -14.53 0.54 2.57
N ILE A 184 -14.76 -0.78 2.66
CA ILE A 184 -14.14 -1.63 3.69
C ILE A 184 -12.62 -1.57 3.58
N PHE A 185 -12.08 -1.61 2.36
CA PHE A 185 -10.64 -1.49 2.14
C PHE A 185 -10.11 -0.14 2.62
N LEU A 186 -10.76 0.98 2.26
CA LEU A 186 -10.39 2.33 2.71
C LEU A 186 -10.40 2.46 4.24
N ILE A 187 -11.44 1.95 4.90
CA ILE A 187 -11.55 1.94 6.37
C ILE A 187 -10.47 1.05 7.00
N ALA A 188 -10.16 -0.10 6.38
CA ALA A 188 -9.17 -1.04 6.89
C ALA A 188 -7.74 -0.50 6.80
N ILE A 189 -7.42 0.35 5.82
CA ILE A 189 -6.05 0.89 5.63
C ILE A 189 -5.48 1.49 6.92
N PRO A 190 -6.07 2.52 7.55
CA PRO A 190 -5.48 3.11 8.75
C PRO A 190 -5.64 2.25 10.01
N LEU A 191 -6.60 1.33 10.06
CA LEU A 191 -6.94 0.59 11.28
C LEU A 191 -6.19 -0.74 11.43
N THR A 192 -5.61 -1.27 10.36
CA THR A 192 -5.02 -2.62 10.32
C THR A 192 -3.53 -2.61 9.98
N LYS A 193 -2.93 -3.79 9.71
CA LYS A 193 -1.55 -3.90 9.18
C LYS A 193 -1.40 -3.24 7.79
N LEU A 194 -2.50 -2.89 7.13
CA LEU A 194 -2.50 -2.10 5.89
C LEU A 194 -2.02 -0.66 6.10
N SER A 195 -1.88 -0.21 7.36
CA SER A 195 -1.36 1.13 7.68
C SER A 195 0.11 1.28 7.29
N HIS A 196 0.78 0.19 6.88
CA HIS A 196 2.06 0.25 6.19
C HIS A 196 2.02 1.19 4.97
N PHE A 197 0.85 1.48 4.40
CA PHE A 197 0.67 2.51 3.39
C PHE A 197 1.39 3.83 3.73
N VAL A 198 1.32 4.30 4.98
CA VAL A 198 2.08 5.47 5.46
C VAL A 198 3.27 5.08 6.34
N LEU A 199 3.10 4.08 7.21
CA LEU A 199 4.12 3.70 8.19
C LEU A 199 5.36 3.08 7.53
N PHE A 200 5.25 2.54 6.32
CA PHE A 200 6.41 2.11 5.54
C PHE A 200 7.36 3.29 5.32
N PHE A 201 6.85 4.43 4.84
CA PHE A 201 7.70 5.60 4.58
C PHE A 201 8.31 6.16 5.86
N LEU A 202 7.52 6.24 6.94
CA LEU A 202 8.00 6.75 8.23
C LEU A 202 9.11 5.86 8.82
N SER A 203 8.90 4.54 8.81
CA SER A 203 9.90 3.59 9.33
C SER A 203 11.14 3.50 8.45
N ARG A 204 11.00 3.53 7.12
CA ARG A 204 12.14 3.60 6.20
C ARG A 204 12.91 4.91 6.36
N ALA A 205 12.21 6.03 6.54
CA ALA A 205 12.83 7.32 6.80
C ALA A 205 13.65 7.28 8.09
N GLN A 206 13.03 6.86 9.20
CA GLN A 206 13.69 6.77 10.49
C GLN A 206 14.93 5.87 10.43
N LEU A 207 14.79 4.62 9.98
CA LEU A 207 15.92 3.70 9.86
C LEU A 207 17.01 4.29 8.96
N GLY A 208 16.62 4.90 7.83
CA GLY A 208 17.54 5.60 6.94
C GLY A 208 18.31 6.72 7.64
N MET A 209 17.64 7.52 8.49
CA MET A 209 18.27 8.56 9.30
C MET A 209 19.24 7.98 10.32
N ASP A 210 18.85 6.92 11.02
CA ASP A 210 19.68 6.28 12.06
C ASP A 210 20.98 5.73 11.47
N TYR A 211 20.86 5.03 10.35
CA TYR A 211 21.98 4.49 9.61
C TYR A 211 22.80 5.59 8.90
N GLY A 212 22.18 6.69 8.48
CA GLY A 212 22.89 7.84 7.89
C GLY A 212 23.73 8.61 8.90
N ILE A 213 23.20 8.79 10.12
CA ILE A 213 23.86 9.53 11.21
C ILE A 213 24.83 8.64 11.98
N LYS A 214 24.50 7.37 12.23
CA LYS A 214 25.34 6.42 12.98
C LYS A 214 25.95 5.37 12.05
N ARG A 215 26.59 4.35 12.65
CA ARG A 215 26.97 3.07 12.00
C ARG A 215 27.78 3.23 10.70
N GLY A 216 28.63 4.25 10.63
CA GLY A 216 29.52 4.48 9.49
C GLY A 216 28.90 5.28 8.34
N GLY A 217 27.62 5.68 8.41
CA GLY A 217 26.97 6.51 7.39
C GLY A 217 27.62 7.88 7.18
N MET A 218 28.19 8.47 8.24
CA MET A 218 28.96 9.72 8.16
C MET A 218 30.39 9.53 7.61
N LYS A 219 30.95 8.31 7.69
CA LYS A 219 32.37 8.03 7.37
C LYS A 219 32.57 7.43 5.98
N ASN A 220 31.52 6.92 5.34
CA ASN A 220 31.61 6.24 4.04
C ASN A 220 30.67 6.89 3.02
N LYS A 221 30.96 6.77 1.71
CA LYS A 221 30.11 7.30 0.62
C LYS A 221 28.73 6.60 0.53
N GLY A 222 28.46 5.64 1.39
CA GLY A 222 27.17 4.98 1.51
C GLY A 222 27.21 3.65 2.24
N ILE A 223 26.03 3.21 2.65
CA ILE A 223 25.78 1.86 3.15
C ILE A 223 25.48 0.96 1.95
N ALA A 224 25.99 -0.28 1.99
CA ALA A 224 25.58 -1.32 1.06
C ALA A 224 24.17 -1.79 1.47
N TRP A 225 23.16 -1.30 0.77
CA TRP A 225 21.74 -1.61 0.99
C TRP A 225 21.32 -2.91 0.30
#